data_AF-A0A8I6X1Y8-F1
#
_entry.id   AF-A0A8I6X1Y8-F1
#
_cell.length_a   1.000
_cell.length_b   1.000
_cell.length_c   1.000
_cell.angle_alpha   90.00
_cell.angle_beta   90.00
_cell.angle_gamma   90.00
#
_symmetry.space_group_name_H-M   'P 1'
#
loop_
_entity.id
_entity.type
_entity.pdbx_description
1 polymer ?
#
loop_
_entity_poly.entity_id
_entity_poly.type
_entity_poly.pdbx_seq_one_letter_code
_entity_poly.pdbx_strand_id
1 'polypeptide(L)'
;MSIRVLTTDFIRSCLPNHPTRKKDHTWKKPDPGTIKINVDASFCAEIRTGACGAVAKDYVGNFIAAATWVLSHVSSADSAEISAIHRGVLLASNIGCTNVTLESDSMNALEAMESPEVYMGPDVTTIIEVTILSLVFKDFLHTLQ
;
A
#
# COMPACT_ATOMS: atom_id res chain seq x y z
N MET A 1 -0.70 9.16 -3.49
CA MET A 1 -1.73 9.70 -2.57
C MET A 1 -1.00 10.02 -1.28
N SER A 2 -0.97 11.29 -0.84
CA SER A 2 -0.16 11.68 0.33
C SER A 2 -0.60 11.01 1.65
N ILE A 3 0.36 10.76 2.56
CA ILE A 3 0.19 10.26 3.94
C ILE A 3 -0.95 10.92 4.72
N ARG A 4 -1.26 12.18 4.39
CA ARG A 4 -2.41 12.90 4.95
C ARG A 4 -3.73 12.22 4.64
N VAL A 5 -3.90 11.70 3.44
CA VAL A 5 -5.13 11.03 2.99
C VAL A 5 -5.34 9.74 3.78
N LEU A 6 -4.31 8.89 3.88
CA LEU A 6 -4.38 7.64 4.66
C LEU A 6 -4.61 7.91 6.15
N THR A 7 -3.91 8.88 6.71
CA THR A 7 -4.10 9.27 8.12
C THR A 7 -5.53 9.76 8.38
N THR A 8 -6.08 10.55 7.46
CA THR A 8 -7.44 11.06 7.61
C THR A 8 -8.47 9.93 7.49
N ASP A 9 -8.25 8.96 6.59
CA ASP A 9 -9.13 7.81 6.45
C ASP A 9 -9.08 6.88 7.67
N PHE A 10 -7.89 6.67 8.25
CA PHE A 10 -7.73 5.93 9.50
C PHE A 10 -8.44 6.62 10.68
N ILE A 11 -8.20 7.92 10.88
CA ILE A 11 -8.86 8.66 11.98
C ILE A 11 -10.38 8.64 11.82
N ARG A 12 -10.90 8.74 10.59
CA ARG A 12 -12.34 8.67 10.33
C ARG A 12 -12.92 7.29 10.58
N SER A 13 -12.21 6.20 10.26
CA SER A 13 -12.73 4.86 10.54
C SER A 13 -12.83 4.57 12.04
N CYS A 14 -11.98 5.22 12.84
CA CYS A 14 -11.97 5.09 14.30
C CYS A 14 -12.98 6.00 15.04
N LEU A 15 -13.66 6.95 14.37
CA LEU A 15 -14.53 7.93 15.03
C LEU A 15 -15.96 7.92 14.45
N PRO A 16 -17.01 7.68 15.28
CA PRO A 16 -18.38 7.75 14.81
C PRO A 16 -18.80 9.21 14.54
N ASN A 17 -19.45 9.46 13.39
CA ASN A 17 -20.16 10.71 12.99
C ASN A 17 -19.36 11.85 12.31
N HIS A 18 -18.29 11.59 11.56
CA HIS A 18 -17.68 12.66 10.73
C HIS A 18 -18.41 12.86 9.38
N PRO A 19 -18.56 14.10 8.86
CA PRO A 19 -19.19 14.38 7.57
C PRO A 19 -18.58 13.59 6.42
N THR A 20 -19.48 13.16 5.53
CA THR A 20 -19.20 12.41 4.30
C THR A 20 -18.20 13.15 3.40
N ARG A 21 -17.27 12.39 2.83
CA ARG A 21 -16.23 12.85 1.90
C ARG A 21 -16.89 13.66 0.77
N LYS A 22 -16.50 14.93 0.58
CA LYS A 22 -16.66 15.60 -0.72
C LYS A 22 -15.97 14.68 -1.73
N LYS A 23 -16.64 14.27 -2.81
CA LYS A 23 -16.08 13.37 -3.84
C LYS A 23 -14.62 13.73 -4.09
N ASP A 24 -13.69 12.88 -3.64
CA ASP A 24 -12.29 13.05 -4.04
C ASP A 24 -12.28 12.74 -5.53
N HIS A 25 -11.97 13.75 -6.33
CA HIS A 25 -11.82 13.61 -7.77
C HIS A 25 -10.66 12.66 -8.15
N THR A 26 -9.92 12.15 -7.17
CA THR A 26 -8.69 11.36 -7.34
C THR A 26 -8.87 9.87 -7.06
N TRP A 27 -9.93 9.43 -6.38
CA TRP A 27 -10.11 8.00 -6.11
C TRP A 27 -10.88 7.32 -7.25
N LYS A 28 -10.22 6.47 -8.02
CA LYS A 28 -10.89 5.61 -8.99
C LYS A 28 -11.47 4.40 -8.26
N LYS A 29 -12.74 4.15 -8.50
CA LYS A 29 -13.42 2.95 -8.03
C LYS A 29 -12.80 1.71 -8.69
N PRO A 30 -12.40 0.66 -7.94
CA PRO A 30 -11.97 -0.59 -8.56
C PRO A 30 -13.19 -1.37 -9.07
N ASP A 31 -12.94 -2.48 -9.77
CA ASP A 31 -14.01 -3.34 -10.26
C ASP A 31 -14.84 -3.92 -9.11
N PRO A 32 -16.15 -4.21 -9.34
CA PRO A 32 -16.98 -4.83 -8.32
C PRO A 32 -16.39 -6.12 -7.77
N GLY A 33 -16.37 -6.24 -6.44
CA GLY A 33 -15.77 -7.40 -5.76
C GLY A 33 -14.26 -7.35 -5.59
N THR A 34 -13.60 -6.24 -5.98
CA THR A 34 -12.17 -6.01 -5.76
C THR A 34 -11.94 -5.17 -4.51
N ILE A 35 -10.95 -5.56 -3.70
CA ILE A 35 -10.47 -4.77 -2.57
C ILE A 35 -9.29 -3.91 -3.03
N LYS A 36 -9.35 -2.61 -2.75
CA LYS A 36 -8.27 -1.68 -3.04
C LYS A 36 -7.40 -1.48 -1.80
N ILE A 37 -6.10 -1.77 -1.94
CA ILE A 37 -5.08 -1.56 -0.92
C ILE A 37 -4.26 -0.35 -1.33
N ASN A 38 -4.37 0.75 -0.60
CA ASN A 38 -3.52 1.91 -0.77
C ASN A 38 -2.37 1.87 0.24
N VAL A 39 -1.13 1.96 -0.24
CA VAL A 39 0.07 1.98 0.60
C VAL A 39 0.81 3.30 0.44
N ASP A 40 1.55 3.68 1.48
CA ASP A 40 2.42 4.86 1.49
C ASP A 40 3.50 4.69 2.57
N ALA A 41 4.62 5.38 2.40
CA ALA A 41 5.71 5.39 3.36
C ALA A 41 6.24 6.79 3.67
N SER A 42 7.00 6.85 4.76
CA SER A 42 7.76 8.00 5.18
C SER A 42 9.16 7.56 5.57
N PHE A 43 10.15 8.41 5.28
CA PHE A 43 11.55 8.13 5.51
C PHE A 43 12.25 9.34 6.12
N CYS A 44 13.05 9.10 7.16
CA CYS A 44 13.92 10.07 7.79
C CYS A 44 15.39 9.68 7.54
N ALA A 45 16.05 10.39 6.63
CA ALA A 45 17.43 10.10 6.21
C ALA A 45 18.45 10.27 7.35
N GLU A 46 18.21 11.21 8.27
CA GLU A 46 19.13 11.56 9.36
C GLU A 46 19.40 10.37 10.30
N ILE A 47 18.33 9.63 10.63
CA ILE A 47 18.39 8.48 11.54
C ILE A 47 18.18 7.14 10.83
N ARG A 48 17.98 7.14 9.51
CA ARG A 48 17.70 5.96 8.67
C ARG A 48 16.53 5.11 9.16
N THR A 49 15.48 5.79 9.61
CA THR A 49 14.22 5.16 10.02
C THR A 49 13.09 5.59 9.11
N GLY A 50 11.96 4.90 9.17
CA GLY A 50 10.76 5.29 8.47
C GLY A 50 9.51 4.75 9.14
N ALA A 51 8.38 4.96 8.49
CA ALA A 51 7.14 4.29 8.80
C ALA A 51 6.36 4.07 7.51
N CYS A 52 5.60 2.99 7.43
CA CYS A 52 4.70 2.75 6.31
C CYS A 52 3.31 2.39 6.80
N GLY A 53 2.34 2.50 5.90
CA GLY A 53 0.95 2.15 6.20
C GLY A 53 0.23 1.60 4.98
N ALA A 54 -0.84 0.87 5.26
CA ALA A 54 -1.74 0.33 4.26
C ALA A 54 -3.19 0.51 4.70
N VAL A 55 -4.06 0.86 3.76
CA VAL A 55 -5.51 0.98 3.96
C VAL A 55 -6.24 0.14 2.93
N ALA A 56 -7.11 -0.75 3.40
CA ALA A 56 -7.98 -1.59 2.59
C ALA A 56 -9.39 -1.01 2.53
N LYS A 57 -9.92 -0.88 1.31
CA LYS A 57 -11.30 -0.46 1.05
C LYS A 57 -11.99 -1.39 0.08
N ASP A 58 -13.30 -1.56 0.27
CA ASP A 58 -14.12 -2.28 -0.71
C ASP A 58 -14.32 -1.45 -1.99
N TYR A 59 -14.92 -2.09 -2.98
CA TYR A 59 -15.20 -1.46 -4.28
C TYR A 59 -16.16 -0.28 -4.20
N VAL A 60 -16.94 -0.08 -3.14
CA VAL A 60 -17.79 1.12 -2.96
C VAL A 60 -17.10 2.21 -2.12
N GLY A 61 -15.90 1.94 -1.63
CA GLY A 61 -15.08 2.87 -0.86
C GLY A 61 -15.26 2.76 0.66
N ASN A 62 -15.95 1.73 1.15
CA ASN A 62 -16.04 1.49 2.58
C ASN A 62 -14.70 1.01 3.12
N PHE A 63 -14.36 1.48 4.31
CA PHE A 63 -13.19 1.01 5.04
C PHE A 63 -13.37 -0.45 5.46
N ILE A 64 -12.33 -1.27 5.24
CA ILE A 64 -12.27 -2.66 5.70
C ILE A 64 -11.24 -2.80 6.83
N ALA A 65 -10.01 -2.37 6.57
CA ALA A 65 -8.89 -2.53 7.49
C ALA A 65 -7.82 -1.48 7.20
N ALA A 66 -6.97 -1.23 8.19
CA ALA A 66 -5.75 -0.48 8.01
C ALA A 66 -4.70 -0.92 9.03
N ALA A 67 -3.44 -0.74 8.67
CA ALA A 67 -2.32 -1.02 9.55
C ALA A 67 -1.16 -0.07 9.25
N THR A 68 -0.32 0.15 10.27
CA THR A 68 0.88 0.97 10.18
C THR A 68 2.04 0.24 10.83
N TRP A 69 3.25 0.47 10.34
CA TRP A 69 4.47 -0.18 10.81
C TRP A 69 5.61 0.82 10.91
N VAL A 70 6.37 0.75 11.99
CA VAL A 70 7.64 1.49 12.14
C VAL A 70 8.74 0.69 11.45
N LEU A 71 9.54 1.37 10.62
CA LEU A 71 10.72 0.82 9.96
C LEU A 71 11.96 1.29 10.71
N SER A 72 12.49 0.43 11.57
CA SER A 72 13.63 0.78 12.43
C SER A 72 14.93 1.00 11.66
N HIS A 73 15.08 0.37 10.50
CA HIS A 73 16.24 0.51 9.64
C HIS A 73 15.77 0.43 8.19
N VAL A 74 15.93 1.51 7.45
CA VAL A 74 15.58 1.56 6.03
C VAL A 74 16.58 2.46 5.29
N SER A 75 17.01 2.01 4.11
CA SER A 75 18.13 2.62 3.37
C SER A 75 17.76 3.88 2.61
N SER A 76 16.51 4.00 2.17
CA SER A 76 16.03 5.10 1.33
C SER A 76 14.52 5.25 1.42
N ALA A 77 13.99 6.31 0.82
CA ALA A 77 12.55 6.47 0.62
C ALA A 77 11.98 5.33 -0.23
N ASP A 78 12.67 4.93 -1.30
CA ASP A 78 12.24 3.82 -2.17
C ASP A 78 12.18 2.49 -1.41
N SER A 79 13.16 2.20 -0.53
CA SER A 79 13.12 1.01 0.33
C SER A 79 11.94 1.04 1.31
N ALA A 80 11.56 2.23 1.80
CA ALA A 80 10.40 2.40 2.66
C ALA A 80 9.08 2.13 1.90
N GLU A 81 9.01 2.57 0.65
CA GLU A 81 7.87 2.32 -0.26
C GLU A 81 7.74 0.85 -0.65
N ILE A 82 8.85 0.20 -0.99
CA ILE A 82 8.90 -1.26 -1.22
C ILE A 82 8.41 -2.01 0.02
N SER A 83 8.82 -1.57 1.21
CA SER A 83 8.32 -2.11 2.48
C SER A 83 6.82 -1.87 2.66
N ALA A 84 6.30 -0.71 2.25
CA ALA A 84 4.86 -0.41 2.29
C ALA A 84 4.06 -1.37 1.40
N ILE A 85 4.54 -1.63 0.17
CA ILE A 85 3.94 -2.61 -0.75
C ILE A 85 3.91 -3.99 -0.10
N HIS A 86 5.04 -4.46 0.45
CA HIS A 86 5.12 -5.76 1.13
C HIS A 86 4.13 -5.88 2.29
N ARG A 87 4.07 -4.87 3.15
CA ARG A 87 3.11 -4.84 4.26
C ARG A 87 1.66 -4.75 3.79
N GLY A 88 1.39 -4.06 2.68
CA GLY A 88 0.06 -4.01 2.06
C GLY A 88 -0.40 -5.37 1.55
N VAL A 89 0.48 -6.12 0.88
CA VAL A 89 0.22 -7.49 0.44
C VAL A 89 -0.07 -8.42 1.63
N LEU A 90 0.74 -8.32 2.69
CA LEU A 90 0.51 -9.08 3.92
C LEU A 90 -0.81 -8.72 4.60
N LEU A 91 -1.17 -7.43 4.65
CA LEU A 91 -2.47 -6.99 5.18
C LEU A 91 -3.61 -7.64 4.39
N ALA A 92 -3.56 -7.62 3.06
CA ALA A 92 -4.57 -8.20 2.19
C ALA A 92 -4.74 -9.72 2.41
N SER A 93 -3.61 -10.43 2.57
CA SER A 93 -3.60 -11.86 2.90
C SER A 93 -4.23 -12.12 4.26
N ASN A 94 -3.83 -11.35 5.30
CA ASN A 94 -4.30 -11.52 6.67
C ASN A 94 -5.80 -11.27 6.84
N ILE A 95 -6.39 -10.37 6.06
CA ILE A 95 -7.84 -10.10 6.09
C ILE A 95 -8.63 -11.03 5.14
N GLY A 96 -7.97 -12.00 4.50
CA GLY A 96 -8.62 -13.02 3.68
C GLY A 96 -9.10 -12.54 2.30
N CYS A 97 -8.48 -11.50 1.74
CA CYS A 97 -8.82 -11.04 0.40
C CYS A 97 -8.31 -11.99 -0.68
N THR A 98 -9.08 -12.16 -1.75
CA THR A 98 -8.72 -13.00 -2.91
C THR A 98 -8.63 -12.22 -4.22
N ASN A 99 -9.23 -11.03 -4.28
CA ASN A 99 -9.24 -10.14 -5.43
C ASN A 99 -8.83 -8.73 -4.99
N VAL A 100 -7.63 -8.30 -5.37
CA VAL A 100 -6.95 -7.15 -4.74
C VAL A 100 -6.22 -6.29 -5.76
N THR A 101 -6.49 -4.99 -5.75
CA THR A 101 -5.66 -4.00 -6.46
C THR A 101 -4.82 -3.24 -5.44
N LEU A 102 -3.50 -3.19 -5.63
CA LEU A 102 -2.60 -2.41 -4.78
C LEU A 102 -2.15 -1.14 -5.50
N GLU A 103 -2.18 -0.02 -4.79
CA GLU A 103 -1.73 1.28 -5.27
C GLU A 103 -0.67 1.87 -4.34
N SER A 104 0.47 2.24 -4.93
CA SER A 104 1.54 3.05 -4.33
C SER A 104 1.73 4.29 -5.20
N ASP A 105 2.23 5.39 -4.64
CA ASP A 105 2.60 6.57 -5.41
C ASP A 105 4.11 6.67 -5.72
N SER A 106 4.87 5.61 -5.40
CA SER A 106 6.27 5.50 -5.77
C SER A 106 6.44 4.72 -7.08
N MET A 107 6.73 5.46 -8.16
CA MET A 107 7.05 4.86 -9.46
C MET A 107 8.23 3.89 -9.36
N ASN A 108 9.29 4.27 -8.64
CA ASN A 108 10.48 3.45 -8.45
C ASN A 108 10.15 2.11 -7.78
N ALA A 109 9.29 2.13 -6.76
CA ALA A 109 8.88 0.91 -6.07
C ALA A 109 8.01 0.02 -6.97
N LEU A 110 7.14 0.61 -7.79
CA LEU A 110 6.31 -0.14 -8.74
C LEU A 110 7.13 -0.76 -9.88
N GLU A 111 8.08 -0.02 -10.47
CA GLU A 111 9.00 -0.53 -11.48
C GLU A 111 9.82 -1.71 -10.95
N ALA A 112 10.28 -1.63 -9.70
CA ALA A 112 10.99 -2.72 -9.04
C ALA A 112 10.15 -4.00 -8.88
N MET A 113 8.83 -3.86 -8.70
CA MET A 113 7.90 -4.99 -8.61
C MET A 113 7.54 -5.58 -9.97
N GLU A 114 7.53 -4.75 -11.03
CA GLU A 114 7.21 -5.18 -12.39
C GLU A 114 8.36 -5.95 -13.05
N SER A 115 9.61 -5.61 -12.72
CA SER A 115 10.81 -6.29 -13.23
C SER A 115 11.76 -6.75 -12.12
N PRO A 116 11.36 -7.70 -11.24
CA PRO A 116 12.19 -8.16 -10.12
C PRO A 116 13.57 -8.67 -10.54
N GLU A 117 13.69 -9.28 -11.72
CA GLU A 117 14.93 -9.84 -12.26
C GLU A 117 15.98 -8.79 -12.65
N VAL A 118 15.56 -7.53 -12.84
CA VAL A 118 16.44 -6.40 -13.19
C VAL A 118 16.84 -5.62 -11.94
N TYR A 119 16.10 -5.75 -10.84
CA TYR A 119 16.36 -5.00 -9.62
C TYR A 119 17.60 -5.52 -8.86
N MET A 120 18.63 -4.67 -8.74
CA MET A 120 19.90 -4.99 -8.08
C MET A 120 20.12 -4.21 -6.78
N GLY A 121 19.06 -3.64 -6.20
CA GLY A 121 19.12 -2.85 -4.97
C GLY A 121 19.09 -3.70 -3.68
N PRO A 122 19.13 -3.04 -2.50
CA PRO A 122 19.18 -3.72 -1.21
C PRO A 122 17.90 -4.50 -0.86
N ASP A 123 16.78 -4.19 -1.52
CA ASP A 123 15.45 -4.75 -1.21
C ASP A 123 15.09 -5.99 -2.06
N VAL A 124 16.05 -6.59 -2.78
CA VAL A 124 15.79 -7.72 -3.70
C VAL A 124 15.05 -8.88 -3.04
N THR A 125 15.39 -9.22 -1.79
CA THR A 125 14.72 -10.29 -1.05
C THR A 125 13.26 -9.94 -0.76
N THR A 126 12.98 -8.69 -0.39
CA THR A 126 11.63 -8.19 -0.14
C THR A 126 10.80 -8.22 -1.42
N ILE A 127 11.36 -7.78 -2.54
CA ILE A 127 10.67 -7.79 -3.84
C ILE A 127 10.30 -9.22 -4.25
N ILE A 128 11.23 -10.18 -4.16
CA ILE A 128 10.96 -11.58 -4.47
C ILE A 128 9.85 -12.15 -3.57
N GLU A 129 9.87 -11.82 -2.28
CA GLU A 129 8.83 -12.25 -1.35
C GLU A 129 7.46 -11.67 -1.73
N VAL A 130 7.40 -10.37 -2.09
CA VAL A 130 6.18 -9.74 -2.61
C VAL A 130 5.70 -10.45 -3.86
N THR A 131 6.57 -10.70 -4.85
CA THR A 131 6.18 -11.38 -6.09
C THR A 131 5.56 -12.74 -5.80
N ILE A 132 6.15 -13.54 -4.90
CA ILE A 132 5.62 -14.86 -4.52
C ILE A 132 4.28 -14.74 -3.79
N LEU A 133 4.17 -13.85 -2.81
CA LEU A 133 2.95 -13.64 -2.05
C LEU A 133 1.80 -13.14 -2.93
N SER A 134 2.11 -12.31 -3.93
CA SER A 134 1.11 -11.76 -4.84
C SER A 134 0.46 -12.81 -5.75
N LEU A 135 1.09 -13.98 -5.94
CA LEU A 135 0.53 -15.08 -6.74
C LEU A 135 -0.76 -15.69 -6.16
N VAL A 136 -1.09 -15.40 -4.89
CA VAL A 136 -2.33 -15.90 -4.26
C VAL A 136 -3.58 -15.08 -4.63
N PHE A 137 -3.40 -13.90 -5.24
CA PHE A 137 -4.51 -13.04 -5.66
C PHE A 137 -4.84 -13.27 -7.13
N LYS A 138 -6.14 -13.30 -7.46
CA LYS A 138 -6.62 -13.55 -8.83
C LYS A 138 -6.17 -12.50 -9.84
N ASP A 139 -6.05 -11.24 -9.42
CA ASP A 139 -5.68 -10.10 -10.27
C ASP A 139 -4.88 -9.10 -9.44
N PHE A 140 -3.55 -9.25 -9.36
CA PHE A 140 -2.67 -8.27 -8.71
C PHE A 140 -2.23 -7.23 -9.75
N LEU A 141 -3.03 -6.17 -9.91
CA LEU A 141 -2.70 -5.06 -10.81
C LEU A 141 -2.12 -3.90 -10.00
N HIS A 142 -0.88 -3.52 -10.33
CA HIS A 142 -0.30 -2.24 -9.94
C HIS A 142 -0.91 -1.17 -10.84
N THR A 143 -1.79 -0.31 -10.31
CA THR A 143 -2.34 0.78 -11.13
C THR A 143 -1.61 2.07 -10.83
N LEU A 144 -0.90 2.60 -11.83
CA LEU A 144 -0.43 3.98 -11.89
C LEU A 144 -1.65 4.90 -12.05
N GLN A 145 -1.88 5.81 -11.09
CA GLN A 145 -2.85 6.90 -11.26
C GLN A 145 -2.34 8.23 -10.71
#